data_AF-A0A7L4QVZ3-F1
#
_entry.id   AF-A0A7L4QVZ3-F1
#
_cell.length_a   1.000
_cell.length_b   1.000
_cell.length_c   1.000
_cell.angle_alpha   90.00
_cell.angle_beta   90.00
_cell.angle_gamma   90.00
#
_symmetry.space_group_name_H-M   'P 1'
#
loop_
_entity.id
_entity.type
_entity.pdbx_description
1 polymer ?
#
loop_
_entity_poly.entity_id
_entity_poly.type
_entity_poly.pdbx_seq_one_letter_code
_entity_poly.pdbx_strand_id
1 'polypeptide(L)'
;MLTSTYIHIPGIGKTIEKRIWESGHCHWDEYLENQDCISIPATRKERIEKGIIESRDHLEMRDFEYFANCLPGAEHWRAFEHFSDSVAYVDIETTGLSASSSCITVVGIYDGKDAKTYVKGIDLDDIVEELEKYELLVSFNGARFDLPFIKHEFPEINFNQLH
;
A
#
# COMPACT_ATOMS: atom_id res chain seq x y z
N MET A 1 -5.79 -10.00 -1.68
CA MET A 1 -5.29 -9.67 -3.03
C MET A 1 -6.21 -8.64 -3.64
N LEU A 2 -5.69 -7.77 -4.52
CA LEU A 2 -6.44 -6.65 -5.09
C LEU A 2 -7.67 -7.12 -5.86
N THR A 3 -7.51 -8.17 -6.66
CA THR A 3 -8.60 -8.75 -7.46
C THR A 3 -9.72 -9.39 -6.63
N SER A 4 -9.54 -9.51 -5.32
CA SER A 4 -10.52 -10.04 -4.37
C SER A 4 -11.06 -9.00 -3.40
N THR A 5 -10.81 -7.71 -3.65
CA THR A 5 -11.25 -6.62 -2.77
C THR A 5 -12.08 -5.60 -3.54
N TYR A 6 -13.00 -4.94 -2.84
CA TYR A 6 -13.88 -3.92 -3.45
C TYR A 6 -13.84 -2.59 -2.67
N ILE A 7 -13.14 -2.55 -1.55
CA ILE A 7 -13.13 -1.42 -0.60
C ILE A 7 -12.40 -0.18 -1.11
N HIS A 8 -11.57 -0.31 -2.14
CA HIS A 8 -10.94 0.82 -2.83
C HIS A 8 -11.94 1.59 -3.71
N ILE A 9 -13.09 1.00 -4.02
CA ILE A 9 -14.13 1.61 -4.84
C ILE A 9 -14.96 2.60 -3.98
N PRO A 10 -15.14 3.86 -4.41
CA PRO A 10 -15.86 4.87 -3.63
C PRO A 10 -17.26 4.46 -3.17
N GLY A 11 -17.48 4.51 -1.86
CA GLY A 11 -18.76 4.15 -1.22
C GLY A 11 -18.95 2.65 -0.97
N ILE A 12 -17.89 1.85 -1.14
CA ILE A 12 -17.87 0.43 -0.76
C ILE A 12 -17.01 0.28 0.50
N GLY A 13 -17.65 -0.10 1.60
CA GLY A 13 -16.97 -0.43 2.86
C GLY A 13 -16.94 -1.93 3.13
N LYS A 14 -16.22 -2.32 4.19
CA LYS A 14 -16.06 -3.72 4.63
C LYS A 14 -17.37 -4.51 4.72
N THR A 15 -18.46 -3.87 5.17
CA THR A 15 -19.77 -4.51 5.28
C THR A 15 -20.34 -4.90 3.91
N ILE A 16 -20.13 -4.07 2.89
CA ILE A 16 -20.62 -4.34 1.54
C ILE A 16 -19.72 -5.39 0.88
N GLU A 17 -18.41 -5.23 0.99
CA GLU A 17 -17.43 -6.21 0.50
C GLU A 17 -17.72 -7.61 1.05
N LYS A 18 -17.95 -7.73 2.37
CA LYS A 18 -18.31 -9.01 2.99
C LYS A 18 -19.58 -9.62 2.38
N ARG A 19 -20.60 -8.82 2.08
CA ARG A 19 -21.82 -9.31 1.43
C ARG A 19 -21.56 -9.82 0.00
N ILE A 20 -20.67 -9.15 -0.73
CA ILE A 20 -20.25 -9.57 -2.07
C ILE A 20 -19.54 -10.94 -1.99
N TRP A 21 -18.63 -11.12 -1.03
CA TRP A 21 -17.97 -12.41 -0.80
C TRP A 21 -18.95 -13.51 -0.37
N GLU A 22 -19.88 -13.22 0.54
CA GLU A 22 -20.91 -14.18 1.00
C GLU A 22 -21.87 -14.62 -0.11
N SER A 23 -21.96 -13.87 -1.22
CA SER A 23 -22.71 -14.27 -2.42
C SER A 23 -21.89 -15.06 -3.43
N GLY A 24 -20.61 -15.34 -3.16
CA GLY A 24 -19.73 -16.14 -4.00
C GLY A 24 -18.92 -15.34 -5.01
N HIS A 25 -18.86 -14.02 -4.88
CA HIS A 25 -18.06 -13.14 -5.76
C HIS A 25 -16.80 -12.68 -5.02
N CYS A 26 -15.92 -13.62 -4.76
CA CYS A 26 -14.63 -13.40 -4.10
C CYS A 26 -13.57 -12.84 -5.06
N HIS A 27 -13.80 -12.89 -6.36
CA HIS A 27 -12.95 -12.32 -7.40
C HIS A 27 -13.70 -11.32 -8.28
N TRP A 28 -12.98 -10.33 -8.82
CA TRP A 28 -13.54 -9.37 -9.77
C TRP A 28 -14.22 -10.03 -10.98
N ASP A 29 -13.64 -11.10 -11.52
CA ASP A 29 -14.25 -11.85 -12.64
C ASP A 29 -15.61 -12.44 -12.27
N GLU A 30 -15.68 -13.10 -11.10
CA GLU A 30 -16.92 -13.69 -10.59
C GLU A 30 -18.00 -12.63 -10.39
N TYR A 31 -17.61 -11.43 -9.96
CA TYR A 31 -18.52 -10.29 -9.84
C TYR A 31 -19.05 -9.84 -11.20
N LEU A 32 -18.16 -9.64 -12.18
CA LEU A 32 -18.55 -9.18 -13.52
C LEU A 32 -19.42 -10.20 -14.27
N GLU A 33 -19.22 -11.49 -14.04
CA GLU A 33 -20.00 -12.55 -14.70
C GLU A 33 -21.42 -12.69 -14.16
N ASN A 34 -21.65 -12.46 -12.85
CA ASN A 34 -22.93 -12.77 -12.22
C ASN A 34 -23.33 -11.83 -11.06
N GLN A 35 -23.17 -10.51 -11.21
CA GLN A 35 -23.55 -9.54 -10.17
C GLN A 35 -25.06 -9.46 -9.86
N ASP A 36 -25.94 -10.04 -10.69
CA ASP A 36 -27.40 -9.90 -10.55
C ASP A 36 -27.96 -10.57 -9.28
N CYS A 37 -27.34 -11.65 -8.83
CA CYS A 37 -27.77 -12.37 -7.63
C CYS A 37 -27.40 -11.66 -6.30
N ILE A 38 -26.55 -10.62 -6.35
CA ILE A 38 -26.10 -9.89 -5.16
C ILE A 38 -27.20 -8.93 -4.69
N SER A 39 -27.56 -9.02 -3.41
CA SER A 39 -28.55 -8.14 -2.76
C SER A 39 -27.96 -6.77 -2.38
N ILE A 40 -27.68 -5.96 -3.41
CA ILE A 40 -27.25 -4.55 -3.31
C ILE A 40 -27.98 -3.69 -4.38
N PRO A 41 -28.14 -2.37 -4.16
CA PRO A 41 -28.82 -1.49 -5.12
C PRO A 41 -28.15 -1.46 -6.49
N ALA A 42 -28.94 -1.36 -7.57
CA ALA A 42 -28.44 -1.34 -8.96
C ALA A 42 -27.40 -0.24 -9.20
N THR A 43 -27.63 0.97 -8.68
CA THR A 43 -26.66 2.08 -8.78
C THR A 43 -25.31 1.79 -8.13
N ARG A 44 -25.29 0.91 -7.12
CA ARG A 44 -24.06 0.45 -6.48
C ARG A 44 -23.40 -0.65 -7.31
N LYS A 45 -24.19 -1.54 -7.93
CA LYS A 45 -23.67 -2.56 -8.84
C LYS A 45 -22.91 -1.93 -10.00
N GLU A 46 -23.54 -0.96 -10.67
CA GLU A 46 -22.93 -0.19 -11.76
C GLU A 46 -21.63 0.51 -11.32
N ARG A 47 -21.58 1.03 -10.08
CA ARG A 47 -20.37 1.66 -9.56
C ARG A 47 -19.25 0.64 -9.32
N ILE A 48 -19.57 -0.52 -8.74
CA ILE A 48 -18.58 -1.58 -8.51
C ILE A 48 -18.06 -2.08 -9.86
N GLU A 49 -18.94 -2.33 -10.82
CA GLU A 49 -18.56 -2.74 -12.18
C GLU A 49 -17.57 -1.76 -12.82
N LYS A 50 -17.90 -0.46 -12.83
CA LYS A 50 -16.99 0.58 -13.35
C LYS A 50 -15.67 0.63 -12.58
N GLY A 51 -15.73 0.56 -11.25
CA GLY A 51 -14.54 0.56 -10.40
C GLY A 51 -13.64 -0.65 -10.65
N ILE A 52 -14.21 -1.84 -10.88
CA ILE A 52 -13.46 -3.04 -11.24
C ILE A 52 -12.76 -2.86 -12.59
N ILE A 53 -13.47 -2.36 -13.61
CA ILE A 53 -12.91 -2.15 -14.94
C ILE A 53 -11.72 -1.18 -14.85
N GLU A 54 -11.91 -0.02 -14.21
CA GLU A 54 -10.84 0.95 -13.96
C GLU A 54 -9.67 0.33 -13.19
N SER A 55 -9.97 -0.45 -12.14
CA SER A 55 -8.93 -1.10 -11.33
C SER A 55 -8.14 -2.14 -12.11
N ARG A 56 -8.72 -2.80 -13.12
CA ARG A 56 -8.00 -3.71 -14.01
C ARG A 56 -6.99 -2.95 -14.85
N ASP A 57 -7.41 -1.84 -15.45
CA ASP A 57 -6.53 -1.01 -16.26
C ASP A 57 -5.33 -0.52 -15.41
N HIS A 58 -5.58 -0.03 -14.19
CA HIS A 58 -4.52 0.38 -13.27
C HIS A 58 -3.63 -0.79 -12.81
N LEU A 59 -4.18 -1.98 -12.58
CA LEU A 59 -3.40 -3.15 -12.22
C LEU A 59 -2.51 -3.64 -13.37
N GLU A 60 -3.03 -3.65 -14.60
CA GLU A 60 -2.27 -4.00 -15.80
C GLU A 60 -1.12 -3.02 -16.06
N MET A 61 -1.34 -1.73 -15.80
CA MET A 61 -0.31 -0.69 -15.88
C MET A 61 0.64 -0.66 -14.67
N ARG A 62 0.42 -1.51 -13.66
CA ARG A 62 1.15 -1.51 -12.37
C ARG A 62 1.14 -0.15 -11.66
N ASP A 63 0.02 0.57 -11.71
CA ASP A 63 -0.14 1.85 -11.04
C ASP A 63 -0.37 1.65 -9.53
N PHE A 64 0.72 1.53 -8.76
CA PHE A 64 0.65 1.36 -7.31
C PHE A 64 0.07 2.59 -6.61
N GLU A 65 0.31 3.80 -7.15
CA GLU A 65 -0.17 5.05 -6.55
C GLU A 65 -1.69 5.12 -6.56
N TYR A 66 -2.36 4.63 -7.61
CA TYR A 66 -3.81 4.49 -7.64
C TYR A 66 -4.30 3.69 -6.43
N PHE A 67 -3.71 2.52 -6.17
CA PHE A 67 -4.12 1.66 -5.07
C PHE A 67 -3.74 2.24 -3.70
N ALA A 68 -2.59 2.90 -3.56
CA ALA A 68 -2.18 3.58 -2.34
C ALA A 68 -3.14 4.73 -1.97
N ASN A 69 -3.69 5.43 -2.97
CA ASN A 69 -4.64 6.51 -2.75
C ASN A 69 -6.08 6.02 -2.51
N CYS A 70 -6.48 4.90 -3.12
CA CYS A 70 -7.85 4.40 -3.03
C CYS A 70 -8.09 3.43 -1.88
N LEU A 71 -7.10 2.63 -1.49
CA LEU A 71 -7.23 1.71 -0.36
C LEU A 71 -7.12 2.46 0.97
N PRO A 72 -7.86 2.03 2.01
CA PRO A 72 -7.52 2.41 3.37
C PRO A 72 -6.11 1.91 3.72
N GLY A 73 -5.28 2.72 4.38
CA GLY A 73 -3.90 2.35 4.72
C GLY A 73 -3.76 0.99 5.44
N ALA A 74 -4.69 0.67 6.34
CA ALA A 74 -4.72 -0.64 7.02
C ALA A 74 -4.98 -1.85 6.10
N GLU A 75 -5.29 -1.61 4.82
CA GLU A 75 -5.63 -2.61 3.80
C GLU A 75 -4.64 -2.62 2.63
N HIS A 76 -3.58 -1.80 2.68
CA HIS A 76 -2.49 -1.79 1.68
C HIS A 76 -1.83 -3.17 1.51
N TRP A 77 -1.78 -3.98 2.58
CA TRP A 77 -1.27 -5.35 2.53
C TRP A 77 -1.94 -6.22 1.46
N ARG A 78 -3.17 -5.89 1.03
CA ARG A 78 -3.87 -6.62 -0.04
C ARG A 78 -3.18 -6.53 -1.39
N ALA A 79 -2.37 -5.49 -1.59
CA ALA A 79 -1.60 -5.24 -2.79
C ALA A 79 -0.28 -6.03 -2.83
N PHE A 80 0.13 -6.64 -1.71
CA PHE A 80 1.43 -7.29 -1.56
C PHE A 80 1.76 -8.24 -2.71
N GLU A 81 0.87 -9.17 -3.06
CA GLU A 81 1.15 -10.15 -4.12
C GLU A 81 1.46 -9.52 -5.49
N HIS A 82 0.85 -8.38 -5.80
CA HIS A 82 0.99 -7.74 -7.10
C HIS A 82 2.22 -6.83 -7.20
N PHE A 83 2.72 -6.33 -6.07
CA PHE A 83 3.81 -5.34 -5.99
C PHE A 83 5.03 -5.82 -5.19
N SER A 84 5.03 -7.06 -4.71
CA SER A 84 6.11 -7.64 -3.90
C SER A 84 7.45 -7.78 -4.62
N ASP A 85 7.47 -7.67 -5.94
CA ASP A 85 8.70 -7.61 -6.74
C ASP A 85 9.45 -6.28 -6.62
N SER A 86 8.77 -5.23 -6.13
CA SER A 86 9.31 -3.90 -5.83
C SER A 86 9.03 -3.51 -4.37
N VAL A 87 9.39 -4.40 -3.44
CA VAL A 87 9.18 -4.21 -1.99
C VAL A 87 10.46 -3.79 -1.27
N ALA A 88 10.32 -2.91 -0.29
CA ALA A 88 11.36 -2.65 0.71
C ALA A 88 10.85 -2.93 2.12
N TYR A 89 11.55 -3.80 2.84
CA TYR A 89 11.40 -3.98 4.28
C TYR A 89 12.30 -2.95 4.97
N VAL A 90 11.69 -1.99 5.67
CA VAL A 90 12.36 -0.81 6.25
C VAL A 90 12.27 -0.83 7.76
N ASP A 91 13.39 -0.54 8.41
CA ASP A 91 13.51 -0.37 9.86
C ASP A 91 14.57 0.71 10.16
N ILE A 92 14.35 1.50 11.22
CA ILE A 92 15.27 2.57 11.61
C ILE A 92 15.75 2.44 13.06
N GLU A 93 17.00 2.83 13.28
CA GLU A 93 17.53 3.06 14.62
C GLU A 93 17.63 4.56 14.88
N THR A 94 17.28 4.99 16.09
CA THR A 94 17.24 6.41 16.46
C THR A 94 17.90 6.65 17.81
N THR A 95 18.37 7.88 18.05
CA THR A 95 18.91 8.27 19.36
C THR A 95 17.83 8.43 20.45
N GLY A 96 16.56 8.32 20.09
CA GLY A 96 15.42 8.52 20.98
C GLY A 96 14.09 8.54 20.23
N LEU A 97 12.97 8.59 20.96
CA LEU A 97 11.64 8.30 20.41
C LEU A 97 10.95 9.49 19.72
N SER A 98 11.55 10.68 19.70
CA SER A 98 10.92 11.88 19.13
C SER A 98 11.75 12.47 18.01
N ALA A 99 11.18 12.52 16.80
CA ALA A 99 11.83 13.13 15.65
C ALA A 99 12.21 14.62 15.89
N SER A 100 11.47 15.33 16.74
CA SER A 100 11.76 16.74 17.06
C SER A 100 13.02 16.95 17.91
N SER A 101 13.52 15.92 18.59
CA SER A 101 14.62 16.02 19.56
C SER A 101 15.61 14.85 19.46
N SER A 102 15.52 14.04 18.42
CA SER A 102 16.34 12.86 18.19
C SER A 102 16.51 12.69 16.69
N CYS A 103 17.46 11.87 16.30
CA CYS A 103 17.75 11.64 14.90
C CYS A 103 17.96 10.16 14.61
N ILE A 104 17.80 9.80 13.35
CA ILE A 104 18.13 8.50 12.79
C ILE A 104 19.64 8.31 12.86
N THR A 105 20.07 7.14 13.33
CA THR A 105 21.47 6.72 13.32
C THR A 105 21.75 5.74 12.19
N VAL A 106 20.78 4.85 11.91
CA VAL A 106 20.88 3.80 10.89
C VAL A 106 19.52 3.58 10.25
N VAL A 107 19.50 3.31 8.94
CA VAL A 107 18.34 2.78 8.23
C VAL A 107 18.72 1.44 7.60
N GLY A 108 17.95 0.41 7.89
CA GLY A 108 18.03 -0.89 7.24
C GLY A 108 16.98 -0.99 6.14
N ILE A 109 17.39 -1.44 4.94
CA ILE A 109 16.48 -1.72 3.83
C ILE A 109 16.81 -3.11 3.29
N TYR A 110 15.81 -3.99 3.23
CA TYR A 110 15.92 -5.29 2.57
C TYR A 110 14.90 -5.37 1.44
N ASP A 111 15.32 -5.74 0.23
CA ASP A 111 14.45 -5.75 -0.96
C ASP A 111 13.88 -7.15 -1.30
N GLY A 112 14.06 -8.12 -0.40
CA GLY A 112 13.75 -9.52 -0.65
C GLY A 112 14.92 -10.34 -1.22
N LYS A 113 16.05 -9.70 -1.56
CA LYS A 113 17.28 -10.34 -2.05
C LYS A 113 18.52 -9.86 -1.32
N ASP A 114 18.73 -8.55 -1.29
CA ASP A 114 19.90 -7.89 -0.74
C ASP A 114 19.51 -6.98 0.43
N ALA A 115 20.36 -6.96 1.46
CA ALA A 115 20.22 -6.06 2.59
C ALA A 115 21.21 -4.90 2.47
N LYS A 116 20.71 -3.69 2.60
CA LYS A 116 21.46 -2.44 2.61
C LYS A 116 21.32 -1.78 3.97
N THR A 117 22.38 -1.09 4.38
CA THR A 117 22.41 -0.39 5.66
C THR A 117 23.04 0.97 5.42
N TYR A 118 22.32 2.01 5.82
CA TYR A 118 22.71 3.39 5.64
C TYR A 118 22.95 4.01 7.01
N VAL A 119 24.10 4.66 7.21
CA VAL A 119 24.59 5.10 8.52
C VAL A 119 24.81 6.60 8.53
N LYS A 120 24.34 7.26 9.60
CA LYS A 120 24.48 8.70 9.79
C LYS A 120 25.95 9.15 9.72
N GLY A 121 26.21 10.14 8.86
CA GLY A 121 27.54 10.68 8.64
C GLY A 121 28.43 9.84 7.72
N ILE A 122 27.89 8.77 7.12
CA ILE A 122 28.55 7.95 6.10
C ILE A 122 27.78 8.08 4.78
N ASP A 123 26.56 7.55 4.74
CA ASP A 123 25.75 7.39 3.53
C ASP A 123 24.23 7.50 3.80
N LEU A 124 23.81 7.97 4.98
CA LEU A 124 22.40 8.07 5.34
C LEU A 124 21.55 8.88 4.35
N ASP A 125 22.12 9.91 3.73
CA ASP A 125 21.38 10.76 2.78
C ASP A 125 20.99 10.00 1.49
N ASP A 126 21.66 8.88 1.19
CA ASP A 126 21.37 8.05 0.01
C ASP A 126 20.01 7.32 0.11
N ILE A 127 19.37 7.31 1.29
CA ILE A 127 18.04 6.70 1.44
C ILE A 127 16.96 7.41 0.63
N VAL A 128 17.16 8.70 0.29
CA VAL A 128 16.21 9.47 -0.50
C VAL A 128 16.02 8.82 -1.87
N GLU A 129 17.12 8.58 -2.58
CA GLU A 129 17.10 7.91 -3.89
C GLU A 129 16.81 6.41 -3.76
N GLU A 130 17.22 5.78 -2.66
CA GLU A 130 16.98 4.36 -2.46
C GLU A 130 15.50 4.04 -2.27
N LEU A 131 14.77 4.79 -1.43
CA LEU A 131 13.35 4.53 -1.14
C LEU A 131 12.43 4.80 -2.36
N GLU A 132 12.83 5.67 -3.28
CA GLU A 132 12.10 5.95 -4.53
C GLU A 132 12.01 4.74 -5.48
N LYS A 133 12.87 3.73 -5.29
CA LYS A 133 12.92 2.54 -6.15
C LYS A 133 11.79 1.55 -5.90
N TYR A 134 11.09 1.68 -4.77
CA TYR A 134 10.13 0.69 -4.29
C TYR A 134 8.70 1.18 -4.46
N GLU A 135 7.79 0.27 -4.79
CA GLU A 135 6.35 0.51 -4.94
C GLU A 135 5.59 0.18 -3.64
N LEU A 136 6.20 -0.65 -2.77
CA LEU A 136 5.64 -1.15 -1.52
C LEU A 136 6.67 -1.09 -0.39
N LEU A 137 6.31 -0.47 0.73
CA LEU A 137 7.10 -0.47 1.96
C LEU A 137 6.47 -1.39 3.00
N VAL A 138 7.31 -2.16 3.70
CA VAL A 138 6.89 -3.02 4.80
C VAL A 138 7.73 -2.67 6.02
N SER A 139 7.07 -2.39 7.14
CA SER A 139 7.74 -2.06 8.40
C SER A 139 6.94 -2.56 9.60
N PHE A 140 7.58 -2.68 10.75
CA PHE A 140 6.87 -2.99 11.99
C PHE A 140 6.52 -1.70 12.73
N ASN A 141 5.22 -1.36 12.79
CA ASN A 141 4.73 -0.10 13.39
C ASN A 141 5.24 1.18 12.68
N GLY A 142 5.80 1.07 11.47
CA GLY A 142 6.45 2.19 10.81
C GLY A 142 5.53 3.30 10.32
N ALA A 143 4.27 3.01 10.02
CA ALA A 143 3.28 4.06 9.75
C ALA A 143 3.09 5.04 10.94
N ARG A 144 3.42 4.60 12.17
CA ARG A 144 3.35 5.42 13.38
C ARG A 144 4.71 5.95 13.84
N PHE A 145 5.80 5.29 13.44
CA PHE A 145 7.13 5.60 13.93
C PHE A 145 8.11 5.85 12.79
N ASP A 146 8.54 4.82 12.08
CA ASP A 146 9.59 4.88 11.06
C ASP A 146 9.32 5.92 9.97
N LEU A 147 8.19 5.83 9.26
CA LEU A 147 7.90 6.72 8.13
C LEU A 147 7.73 8.18 8.56
N PRO A 148 7.00 8.51 9.65
CA PRO A 148 6.98 9.87 10.19
C PRO A 148 8.36 10.39 10.60
N PHE A 149 9.22 9.55 11.17
CA PHE A 149 10.58 9.94 11.58
C PHE A 149 11.47 10.20 10.38
N ILE A 150 11.44 9.31 9.37
CA ILE A 150 12.15 9.50 8.10
C ILE A 150 11.66 10.77 7.41
N LYS A 151 10.34 11.01 7.31
CA LYS A 151 9.79 12.23 6.69
C LYS A 151 10.20 13.51 7.42
N HIS A 152 10.44 13.43 8.73
CA HIS A 152 10.89 14.58 9.51
C HIS A 152 12.36 14.93 9.22
N GLU A 153 13.23 13.92 9.15
CA GLU A 153 14.67 14.11 8.87
C GLU A 153 14.94 14.36 7.37
N PHE A 154 14.10 13.80 6.49
CA PHE A 154 14.17 13.91 5.03
C PHE A 154 12.82 14.39 4.44
N PRO A 155 12.47 15.69 4.55
CA PRO A 155 11.21 16.24 4.06
C PRO A 155 10.96 16.08 2.55
N GLU A 156 12.01 15.86 1.77
CA GLU A 156 11.97 15.64 0.32
C GLU A 156 11.39 14.27 -0.07
N ILE A 157 11.49 13.26 0.80
CA ILE A 157 10.99 11.90 0.51
C ILE A 157 9.47 11.91 0.46
N ASN A 158 8.89 11.56 -0.68
CA ASN A 158 7.44 11.43 -0.82
C ASN A 158 7.01 9.99 -0.61
N PHE A 159 6.24 9.74 0.46
CA PHE A 159 5.65 8.43 0.73
C PHE A 159 4.34 8.25 -0.04
N ASN A 160 4.44 8.05 -1.36
CA ASN A 160 3.34 7.69 -2.26
C ASN A 160 3.18 6.17 -2.42
N GLN A 161 4.13 5.38 -1.92
CA GLN A 161 4.11 3.92 -1.96
C GLN A 161 2.95 3.36 -1.15
N LEU A 162 2.58 2.12 -1.46
CA LEU A 162 1.78 1.29 -0.55
C LEU A 162 2.62 1.03 0.73
N HIS A 163 2.03 1.17 1.91
CA HIS A 163 2.70 0.94 3.20
C HIS A 163 1.75 0.71 4.38
#